data_AF-A0A1V6CPF2-F1
#
_entry.id   AF-A0A1V6CPF2-F1
#
_cell.length_a   1.000
_cell.length_b   1.000
_cell.length_c   1.000
_cell.angle_alpha   90.00
_cell.angle_beta   90.00
_cell.angle_gamma   90.00
#
_symmetry.space_group_name_H-M   'P 1'
#
loop_
_entity.id
_entity.type
_entity.pdbx_description
1 polymer ?
#
loop_
_entity_poly.entity_id
_entity_poly.type
_entity_poly.pdbx_seq_one_letter_code
_entity_poly.pdbx_strand_id
1 'polypeptide(L)'
;MPSIAVTVCVDHAVRKLCWKPYPGHPHGCPNFAQKRGCPPAAPLIETILDLTKPVVAIYNVFDLGAHRERMRAKHPDWTRRQLDCCLYWQPGARKALRAEVAAWITEQPLGMSGRFQIVATPEATGVNLTETMRSAGIVLEWPPNDFAYQIVLAGTPASTEPKRTEPCQ
;
A
#
# COMPACT_ATOMS: atom_id res chain seq x y z
N MET A 1 -8.17 9.57 -12.70
CA MET A 1 -7.32 9.42 -11.49
C MET A 1 -6.81 8.00 -11.42
N PRO A 2 -5.61 7.70 -10.89
CA PRO A 2 -5.09 6.34 -10.86
C PRO A 2 -5.78 5.56 -9.73
N SER A 3 -7.05 5.23 -9.95
CA SER A 3 -7.82 4.28 -9.18
C SER A 3 -8.27 3.16 -10.09
N ILE A 4 -8.11 1.92 -9.67
CA ILE A 4 -8.47 0.76 -10.48
C ILE A 4 -9.10 -0.32 -9.59
N ALA A 5 -10.13 -0.99 -10.11
CA ALA A 5 -10.70 -2.14 -9.42
C ALA A 5 -9.66 -3.28 -9.40
N VAL A 6 -9.54 -3.97 -8.27
CA VAL A 6 -8.55 -5.04 -8.07
C VAL A 6 -9.21 -6.27 -7.43
N THR A 7 -8.66 -7.44 -7.74
CA THR A 7 -8.87 -8.64 -6.93
C THR A 7 -7.80 -8.68 -5.85
N VAL A 8 -8.20 -8.57 -4.58
CA VAL A 8 -7.25 -8.58 -3.46
C VAL A 8 -6.63 -9.96 -3.31
N CYS A 9 -5.31 -10.05 -3.47
CA CYS A 9 -4.56 -11.26 -3.20
C CYS A 9 -4.16 -11.28 -1.72
N VAL A 10 -4.86 -12.09 -0.93
CA VAL A 10 -4.55 -12.28 0.49
C VAL A 10 -3.43 -13.31 0.64
N ASP A 11 -2.33 -12.89 1.24
CA ASP A 11 -1.23 -13.75 1.64
C ASP A 11 -0.64 -13.22 2.95
N HIS A 12 -1.03 -13.80 4.08
CA HIS A 12 -0.58 -13.33 5.39
C HIS A 12 0.93 -13.55 5.61
N ALA A 13 1.59 -14.36 4.79
CA ALA A 13 3.05 -14.53 4.88
C ALA A 13 3.80 -13.25 4.51
N VAL A 14 3.19 -12.33 3.73
CA VAL A 14 3.79 -11.02 3.41
C VAL A 14 4.01 -10.16 4.66
N ARG A 15 3.27 -10.41 5.75
CA ARG A 15 3.51 -9.72 7.04
C ARG A 15 4.89 -10.04 7.61
N LYS A 16 5.48 -11.18 7.26
CA LYS A 16 6.85 -11.57 7.64
C LYS A 16 7.92 -10.74 6.94
N LEU A 17 7.58 -10.00 5.86
CA LEU A 17 8.52 -9.07 5.22
C LEU A 17 8.98 -7.97 6.16
N CYS A 18 8.14 -7.57 7.14
CA CYS A 18 8.54 -6.61 8.15
C CYS A 18 9.74 -7.05 9.01
N TRP A 19 10.07 -8.35 9.06
CA TRP A 19 11.20 -8.87 9.85
C TRP A 19 12.45 -9.07 9.01
N LYS A 20 12.32 -8.98 7.68
CA LYS A 20 13.45 -9.22 6.79
C LYS A 20 14.43 -8.05 6.91
N PRO A 21 15.74 -8.31 7.13
CA PRO A 21 16.76 -7.27 7.14
C PRO A 21 16.80 -6.50 5.82
N TYR A 22 17.06 -5.19 5.89
CA TYR A 22 17.32 -4.36 4.73
C TYR A 22 18.36 -3.26 5.09
N PRO A 23 18.94 -2.54 4.12
CA PRO A 23 20.05 -1.62 4.39
C PRO A 23 19.74 -0.60 5.50
N GLY A 24 20.56 -0.60 6.55
CA GLY A 24 20.37 0.26 7.74
C GLY A 24 19.46 -0.33 8.83
N HIS A 25 18.87 -1.50 8.59
CA HIS A 25 17.90 -2.14 9.45
C HIS A 25 18.13 -3.67 9.52
N PRO A 26 19.14 -4.13 10.27
CA PRO A 26 19.53 -5.54 10.32
C PRO A 26 18.48 -6.45 10.98
N HIS A 27 17.52 -5.88 11.72
CA HIS A 27 16.42 -6.60 12.36
C HIS A 27 15.06 -6.35 11.70
N GLY A 28 15.06 -5.81 10.46
CA GLY A 28 13.85 -5.47 9.74
C GLY A 28 13.25 -4.13 10.13
N CYS A 29 11.96 -3.93 9.81
CA CYS A 29 11.28 -2.66 9.91
C CYS A 29 11.25 -2.16 11.36
N PRO A 30 11.70 -0.92 11.64
CA PRO A 30 11.73 -0.38 13.00
C PRO A 30 10.32 -0.16 13.58
N ASN A 31 9.26 -0.20 12.75
CA ASN A 31 7.89 -0.09 13.21
C ASN A 31 7.24 -1.45 13.56
N PHE A 32 7.91 -2.57 13.27
CA PHE A 32 7.37 -3.88 13.58
C PHE A 32 7.13 -4.03 15.09
N ALA A 33 5.93 -4.49 15.47
CA ALA A 33 5.46 -4.59 16.85
C ALA A 33 5.43 -3.29 17.67
N GLN A 34 5.73 -2.13 17.08
CA GLN A 34 5.74 -0.83 17.79
C GLN A 34 4.42 -0.06 17.64
N LYS A 35 3.68 -0.27 16.55
CA LYS A 35 2.47 0.51 16.21
C LYS A 35 1.28 -0.40 15.97
N ARG A 36 0.07 0.08 16.34
CA ARG A 36 -1.19 -0.64 16.12
C ARG A 36 -1.44 -1.01 14.65
N GLY A 37 -0.98 -0.18 13.71
CA GLY A 37 -1.08 -0.43 12.26
C GLY A 37 0.02 -1.30 11.66
N CYS A 38 0.91 -1.87 12.49
CA CYS A 38 2.00 -2.74 12.03
C CYS A 38 1.79 -4.17 12.55
N PRO A 39 2.28 -5.20 11.85
CA PRO A 39 2.24 -6.57 12.38
C PRO A 39 2.95 -6.65 13.74
N PRO A 40 2.53 -7.57 14.63
CA PRO A 40 1.40 -8.49 14.49
C PRO A 40 0.05 -7.84 14.85
N ALA A 41 0.05 -6.61 15.38
CA ALA A 41 -1.14 -5.91 15.87
C ALA A 41 -2.07 -5.40 14.75
N ALA A 42 -1.54 -5.19 13.55
CA ALA A 42 -2.34 -4.78 12.39
C ALA A 42 -3.45 -5.80 12.12
N PRO A 43 -4.72 -5.36 12.00
CA PRO A 43 -5.83 -6.24 11.64
C PRO A 43 -5.61 -6.88 10.27
N LEU A 44 -6.16 -8.08 10.08
CA LEU A 44 -6.15 -8.76 8.78
C LEU A 44 -7.13 -8.06 7.83
N ILE A 45 -6.82 -8.03 6.53
CA ILE A 45 -7.60 -7.28 5.55
C ILE A 45 -9.09 -7.68 5.53
N GLU A 46 -9.39 -8.95 5.76
CA GLU A 46 -10.73 -9.53 5.79
C GLU A 46 -11.55 -9.08 7.00
N THR A 47 -10.89 -8.58 8.05
CA THR A 47 -11.55 -7.98 9.22
C THR A 47 -11.82 -6.48 9.02
N ILE A 48 -11.22 -5.89 7.99
CA ILE A 48 -11.32 -4.45 7.68
C ILE A 48 -12.28 -4.24 6.52
N LEU A 49 -12.17 -5.05 5.46
CA LEU A 49 -12.95 -4.94 4.23
C LEU A 49 -13.77 -6.20 3.98
N ASP A 50 -14.98 -6.02 3.47
CA ASP A 50 -15.79 -7.07 2.89
C ASP A 50 -15.27 -7.41 1.48
N LEU A 51 -14.41 -8.43 1.39
CA LEU A 51 -13.79 -8.85 0.13
C LEU A 51 -14.76 -9.53 -0.85
N THR A 52 -16.02 -9.73 -0.47
CA THR A 52 -17.07 -10.16 -1.43
C THR A 52 -17.58 -8.99 -2.28
N LYS A 53 -17.30 -7.76 -1.86
CA LYS A 53 -17.62 -6.53 -2.58
C LYS A 53 -16.40 -6.00 -3.33
N PRO A 54 -16.60 -5.14 -4.36
CA PRO A 54 -15.49 -4.55 -5.10
C PRO A 54 -14.51 -3.80 -4.19
N VAL A 55 -13.22 -3.96 -4.47
CA VAL A 55 -12.11 -3.23 -3.85
C VAL A 55 -11.39 -2.44 -4.94
N VAL A 56 -11.01 -1.21 -4.60
CA VAL A 56 -10.31 -0.29 -5.49
C VAL A 56 -8.92 -0.02 -4.93
N ALA A 57 -7.89 -0.17 -5.77
CA ALA A 57 -6.57 0.36 -5.47
C ALA A 57 -6.49 1.81 -5.92
N ILE A 58 -6.18 2.72 -5.00
CA ILE A 58 -5.88 4.13 -5.29
C ILE A 58 -4.37 4.28 -5.15
N TYR A 59 -3.72 4.76 -6.21
CA TYR A 59 -2.26 4.77 -6.25
C TYR A 59 -1.71 6.02 -6.90
N ASN A 60 -0.42 6.25 -6.70
CA ASN A 60 0.36 7.13 -7.54
C ASN A 60 1.65 6.45 -8.01
N VAL A 61 2.23 7.02 -9.05
CA VAL A 61 3.49 6.57 -9.64
C VAL A 61 4.51 7.69 -9.49
N PHE A 62 5.61 7.41 -8.81
CA PHE A 62 6.74 8.31 -8.69
C PHE A 62 7.83 7.91 -9.67
N ASP A 63 8.21 8.83 -10.54
CA ASP A 63 9.32 8.66 -11.49
C ASP A 63 10.67 8.72 -10.76
N LEU A 64 11.12 7.55 -10.30
CA LEU A 64 12.37 7.36 -9.59
C LEU A 64 13.56 7.52 -10.54
N GLY A 65 13.43 7.13 -11.80
CA GLY A 65 14.44 7.36 -12.84
C GLY A 65 14.79 8.83 -13.00
N ALA A 66 13.80 9.67 -13.26
CA ALA A 66 14.00 11.12 -13.39
C ALA A 66 14.47 11.74 -12.07
N HIS A 67 14.03 11.25 -10.91
CA HIS A 67 14.55 11.69 -9.62
C HIS A 67 16.05 11.41 -9.50
N ARG A 68 16.50 10.20 -9.83
CA ARG A 68 17.91 9.80 -9.81
C ARG A 68 18.76 10.69 -10.70
N GLU A 69 18.32 10.97 -11.93
CA GLU A 69 19.06 11.86 -12.85
C GLU A 69 19.18 13.29 -12.30
N ARG A 70 18.09 13.85 -11.75
CA ARG A 70 18.12 15.17 -11.11
C ARG A 70 19.06 15.21 -9.91
N MET A 71 19.06 14.15 -9.09
CA MET A 71 19.94 14.07 -7.92
C MET A 71 21.40 13.88 -8.32
N ARG A 72 21.68 13.10 -9.37
CA ARG A 72 23.05 12.91 -9.89
C ARG A 72 23.63 14.20 -10.45
N ALA A 73 22.83 14.98 -11.18
CA ALA A 73 23.26 16.28 -11.68
C ALA A 73 23.65 17.26 -10.55
N LYS A 74 22.94 17.19 -9.41
CA LYS A 74 23.23 18.03 -8.23
C LYS A 74 24.35 17.47 -7.36
N HIS A 75 24.51 16.16 -7.34
CA HIS A 75 25.44 15.43 -6.47
C HIS A 75 26.14 14.34 -7.28
N PRO A 76 27.12 14.71 -8.14
CA PRO A 76 27.75 13.76 -9.07
C PRO A 76 28.51 12.63 -8.36
N ASP A 77 29.01 12.87 -7.15
CA ASP A 77 29.76 11.89 -6.37
C ASP A 77 28.88 10.96 -5.51
N TRP A 78 27.56 11.15 -5.51
CA TRP A 78 26.66 10.29 -4.74
C TRP A 78 26.57 8.88 -5.35
N THR A 79 26.68 7.89 -4.47
CA THR A 79 26.44 6.49 -4.83
C THR A 79 24.99 6.27 -5.25
N ARG A 80 24.74 5.19 -6.01
CA ARG A 80 23.36 4.79 -6.37
C ARG A 80 22.44 4.69 -5.15
N ARG A 81 22.94 4.16 -4.04
CA ARG A 81 22.18 4.07 -2.77
C ARG A 81 21.72 5.43 -2.24
N GLN A 82 22.57 6.46 -2.35
CA GLN A 82 22.23 7.81 -1.91
C GLN A 82 21.20 8.45 -2.86
N LEU A 83 21.37 8.26 -4.17
CA LEU A 83 20.41 8.74 -5.18
C LEU A 83 19.02 8.11 -5.01
N ASP A 84 18.95 6.85 -4.59
CA ASP A 84 17.70 6.09 -4.42
C ASP A 84 17.07 6.28 -3.03
N CYS A 85 17.74 7.02 -2.13
CA CYS A 85 17.34 7.15 -0.74
C CYS A 85 15.90 7.67 -0.60
N CYS A 86 15.02 6.83 -0.03
CA CYS A 86 13.60 7.11 0.05
C CYS A 86 13.26 8.37 0.87
N LEU A 87 14.14 8.80 1.77
CA LEU A 87 13.95 10.01 2.57
C LEU A 87 13.82 11.27 1.70
N TYR A 88 14.41 11.28 0.51
CA TYR A 88 14.43 12.46 -0.36
C TYR A 88 13.15 12.61 -1.21
N TRP A 89 12.46 11.52 -1.51
CA TRP A 89 11.32 11.55 -2.44
C TRP A 89 10.00 11.05 -1.84
N GLN A 90 10.04 10.11 -0.89
CA GLN A 90 8.84 9.48 -0.33
C GLN A 90 7.87 10.47 0.32
N PRO A 91 8.30 11.54 1.05
CA PRO A 91 7.36 12.53 1.58
C PRO A 91 6.51 13.21 0.50
N GLY A 92 7.13 13.53 -0.65
CA GLY A 92 6.45 14.10 -1.80
C GLY A 92 5.45 13.12 -2.42
N ALA A 93 5.88 11.88 -2.65
CA ALA A 93 5.01 10.82 -3.16
C ALA A 93 3.81 10.55 -2.24
N ARG A 94 4.01 10.52 -0.91
CA ARG A 94 2.92 10.37 0.07
C ARG A 94 1.98 11.57 0.10
N LYS A 95 2.48 12.78 -0.11
CA LYS A 95 1.62 13.98 -0.23
C LYS A 95 0.73 13.87 -1.47
N ALA A 96 1.29 13.48 -2.61
CA ALA A 96 0.53 13.28 -3.84
C ALA A 96 -0.52 12.16 -3.68
N LEU A 97 -0.17 11.00 -3.14
CA LEU A 97 -1.12 9.92 -2.88
C LEU A 97 -2.28 10.36 -1.98
N ARG A 98 -2.02 11.14 -0.93
CA ARG A 98 -3.09 11.68 -0.06
C ARG A 98 -4.04 12.60 -0.81
N ALA A 99 -3.53 13.39 -1.77
CA ALA A 99 -4.38 14.22 -2.63
C ALA A 99 -5.25 13.36 -3.55
N GLU A 100 -4.69 12.29 -4.14
CA GLU A 100 -5.46 11.32 -4.95
C GLU A 100 -6.57 10.65 -4.13
N VAL A 101 -6.27 10.22 -2.90
CA VAL A 101 -7.28 9.63 -2.00
C VAL A 101 -8.39 10.64 -1.68
N ALA A 102 -8.04 11.88 -1.37
CA ALA A 102 -9.01 12.92 -1.04
C ALA A 102 -9.93 13.27 -2.24
N ALA A 103 -9.35 13.40 -3.43
CA ALA A 103 -10.11 13.63 -4.65
C ALA A 103 -11.01 12.42 -4.97
N TRP A 104 -10.52 11.18 -4.82
CA TRP A 104 -11.30 9.98 -5.09
C TRP A 104 -12.51 9.87 -4.15
N ILE A 105 -12.35 10.22 -2.86
CA ILE A 105 -13.46 10.26 -1.89
C ILE A 105 -14.50 11.32 -2.29
N THR A 106 -14.06 12.47 -2.81
CA THR A 106 -14.95 13.59 -3.20
C THR A 106 -15.74 13.27 -4.47
N GLU A 107 -15.17 12.47 -5.38
CA GLU A 107 -15.82 12.04 -6.62
C GLU A 107 -16.86 10.92 -6.41
N GLN A 108 -16.91 10.30 -5.22
CA GLN A 108 -17.92 9.28 -4.94
C GLN A 108 -19.33 9.91 -4.89
N PRO A 109 -20.37 9.18 -5.32
CA PRO A 109 -21.75 9.66 -5.23
C PRO A 109 -22.10 10.17 -3.82
N LEU A 110 -22.92 11.23 -3.76
CA LEU A 110 -23.41 11.79 -2.49
C LEU A 110 -24.00 10.68 -1.61
N GLY A 111 -23.53 10.59 -0.35
CA GLY A 111 -23.93 9.55 0.60
C GLY A 111 -23.08 8.27 0.58
N MET A 112 -22.09 8.16 -0.32
CA MET A 112 -21.13 7.05 -0.36
C MET A 112 -19.75 7.37 0.22
N SER A 113 -19.36 8.65 0.29
CA SER A 113 -18.03 9.09 0.75
C SER A 113 -17.68 8.67 2.20
N GLY A 114 -18.66 8.35 3.04
CA GLY A 114 -18.46 7.77 4.38
C GLY A 114 -18.61 6.24 4.47
N ARG A 115 -18.86 5.55 3.34
CA ARG A 115 -19.11 4.09 3.30
C ARG A 115 -17.88 3.27 2.93
N PHE A 116 -16.77 3.91 2.57
CA PHE A 116 -15.54 3.23 2.21
C PHE A 116 -14.55 3.28 3.36
N GLN A 117 -13.93 2.14 3.64
CA GLN A 117 -12.79 2.03 4.53
C GLN A 117 -11.50 2.09 3.70
N ILE A 118 -10.59 2.99 4.08
CA ILE A 118 -9.27 3.11 3.47
C ILE A 118 -8.25 2.30 4.27
N VAL A 119 -7.47 1.48 3.58
CA VAL A 119 -6.36 0.69 4.13
C VAL A 119 -5.06 1.25 3.58
N ALA A 120 -4.41 2.09 4.39
CA ALA A 120 -3.20 2.82 3.97
C ALA A 120 -1.91 1.96 3.95
N THR A 121 -1.92 0.80 4.59
CA THR A 121 -0.78 -0.14 4.65
C THR A 121 -1.21 -1.58 4.37
N PRO A 122 -1.61 -1.91 3.12
CA PRO A 122 -2.21 -3.22 2.81
C PRO A 122 -1.31 -4.43 3.13
N GLU A 123 0.01 -4.29 2.96
CA GLU A 123 0.94 -5.38 3.27
C GLU A 123 0.95 -5.75 4.77
N ALA A 124 0.82 -4.74 5.65
CA ALA A 124 0.71 -4.95 7.08
C ALA A 124 -0.56 -5.75 7.47
N THR A 125 -1.60 -5.65 6.63
CA THR A 125 -2.88 -6.36 6.80
C THR A 125 -2.91 -7.71 6.07
N GLY A 126 -1.77 -8.17 5.51
CA GLY A 126 -1.68 -9.48 4.86
C GLY A 126 -2.06 -9.49 3.38
N VAL A 127 -1.97 -8.35 2.69
CA VAL A 127 -2.20 -8.27 1.24
C VAL A 127 -0.88 -8.36 0.49
N ASN A 128 -0.79 -9.26 -0.49
CA ASN A 128 0.27 -9.25 -1.49
C ASN A 128 -0.04 -8.18 -2.55
N LEU A 129 0.54 -6.98 -2.40
CA LEU A 129 0.29 -5.87 -3.30
C LEU A 129 0.75 -6.14 -4.74
N THR A 130 1.82 -6.91 -4.92
CA THR A 130 2.33 -7.25 -6.27
C THR A 130 1.31 -8.06 -7.04
N GLU A 131 0.77 -9.13 -6.45
CA GLU A 131 -0.24 -9.96 -7.12
C GLU A 131 -1.60 -9.24 -7.19
N THR A 132 -1.94 -8.42 -6.19
CA THR A 132 -3.15 -7.59 -6.21
C THR A 132 -3.13 -6.61 -7.39
N MET A 133 -2.03 -5.88 -7.60
CA MET A 133 -1.91 -4.94 -8.72
C MET A 133 -1.81 -5.66 -10.07
N ARG A 134 -1.16 -6.83 -10.10
CA ARG A 134 -1.10 -7.68 -11.30
C ARG A 134 -2.49 -8.11 -11.76
N SER A 135 -3.44 -8.35 -10.85
CA SER A 135 -4.83 -8.67 -11.20
C SER A 135 -5.51 -7.58 -12.05
N ALA A 136 -5.03 -6.34 -11.97
CA ALA A 136 -5.50 -5.20 -12.74
C ALA A 136 -4.56 -4.80 -13.89
N GLY A 137 -3.63 -5.68 -14.27
CA GLY A 137 -2.69 -5.46 -15.38
C GLY A 137 -1.51 -4.54 -15.04
N ILE A 138 -1.29 -4.20 -13.77
CA ILE A 138 -0.19 -3.34 -13.34
C ILE A 138 0.92 -4.19 -12.72
N VAL A 139 2.09 -4.22 -13.35
CA VAL A 139 3.27 -4.94 -12.84
C VAL A 139 4.15 -3.99 -12.05
N LEU A 140 4.31 -4.25 -10.75
CA LEU A 140 5.16 -3.44 -9.86
C LEU A 140 6.64 -3.82 -10.00
N GLU A 141 7.52 -2.82 -9.98
CA GLU A 141 8.97 -3.02 -9.92
C GLU A 141 9.44 -3.33 -8.49
N TRP A 142 10.13 -4.47 -8.32
CA TRP A 142 10.70 -4.88 -7.03
C TRP A 142 12.13 -5.43 -7.20
N PRO A 143 13.16 -4.74 -6.67
CA PRO A 143 13.11 -3.37 -6.15
C PRO A 143 12.72 -2.36 -7.24
N PRO A 144 12.20 -1.17 -6.89
CA PRO A 144 11.90 -0.14 -7.87
C PRO A 144 13.18 0.34 -8.53
N ASN A 145 13.19 0.38 -9.86
CA ASN A 145 14.27 0.95 -10.64
C ASN A 145 13.83 2.30 -11.19
N ASP A 146 12.86 2.32 -12.09
CA ASP A 146 12.41 3.51 -12.81
C ASP A 146 11.15 4.10 -12.19
N PHE A 147 10.25 3.26 -11.67
CA PHE A 147 9.01 3.71 -11.05
C PHE A 147 8.82 3.13 -9.64
N ALA A 148 8.43 4.00 -8.71
CA ALA A 148 8.01 3.61 -7.37
C ALA A 148 6.51 3.90 -7.20
N TYR A 149 5.76 2.90 -6.74
CA TYR A 149 4.33 3.03 -6.52
C TYR A 149 4.04 3.28 -5.05
N GLN A 150 3.07 4.14 -4.75
CA GLN A 150 2.41 4.16 -3.44
C GLN A 150 0.95 3.80 -3.65
N ILE A 151 0.44 2.84 -2.87
CA ILE A 151 -0.88 2.24 -3.09
C ILE A 151 -1.61 2.18 -1.75
N VAL A 152 -2.90 2.52 -1.77
CA VAL A 152 -3.86 2.21 -0.70
C VAL A 152 -5.02 1.42 -1.29
N LEU A 153 -5.71 0.66 -0.46
CA LEU A 153 -6.96 -0.01 -0.85
C LEU A 153 -8.15 0.72 -0.26
N ALA A 154 -9.23 0.82 -1.03
CA ALA A 154 -10.53 1.31 -0.61
C ALA A 154 -11.57 0.22 -0.87
N GLY A 155 -12.42 -0.06 0.11
CA GLY A 155 -13.47 -1.07 -0.03
C GLY A 155 -14.61 -0.86 0.96
N THR A 156 -15.65 -1.67 0.84
CA THR A 156 -16.74 -1.65 1.83
C THR A 156 -16.22 -2.22 3.15
N PRO A 157 -16.48 -1.59 4.31
CA PRO A 157 -16.11 -2.14 5.61
C PRO A 157 -16.68 -3.54 5.81
N ALA A 158 -15.91 -4.42 6.43
CA ALA A 158 -16.44 -5.70 6.91
C ALA A 158 -17.57 -5.43 7.93
N SER A 159 -18.68 -6.16 7.83
CA SER A 159 -19.74 -6.05 8.82
C SER A 159 -19.23 -6.47 10.19
N THR A 160 -19.49 -5.66 11.22
CA THR A 160 -19.18 -6.00 12.62
C THR A 160 -20.10 -7.09 13.18
N GLU A 161 -21.15 -7.49 12.44
CA GLU A 161 -22.04 -8.54 12.89
C GLU A 161 -21.29 -9.88 12.92
N PRO A 162 -21.32 -10.60 14.05
CA PRO A 162 -20.75 -11.93 14.12
C PRO A 162 -21.47 -12.78 13.08
N LYS A 163 -20.71 -13.35 12.13
CA LYS A 163 -21.23 -14.37 11.22
C LYS A 163 -21.87 -15.44 12.10
N ARG A 164 -23.19 -15.56 12.08
CA ARG A 164 -23.89 -16.67 12.74
C ARG A 164 -23.30 -17.92 12.09
N THR A 165 -22.53 -18.67 12.86
CA THR A 165 -22.11 -20.01 12.46
C THR A 165 -23.39 -20.83 12.35
N GLU A 166 -23.83 -21.10 11.12
CA GLU A 166 -24.84 -22.13 10.92
C GLU A 166 -24.26 -23.44 11.47
N PRO A 167 -24.97 -24.13 12.36
CA PRO A 167 -24.51 -25.42 12.84
C PRO A 167 -24.37 -26.35 11.64
N CYS A 168 -23.19 -26.95 11.50
CA CYS A 168 -22.93 -28.01 10.54
C CYS A 168 -24.02 -29.08 10.70
N GLN A 169 -24.83 -29.28 9.64
CA GLN A 169 -25.74 -30.43 9.54
C GLN A 169 -24.97 -31.65 9.04
#